data_AF-A0A3D3CJA0-F1
#
_entry.id   AF-A0A3D3CJA0-F1
#
_cell.length_a   1.000
_cell.length_b   1.000
_cell.length_c   1.000
_cell.angle_alpha   90.00
_cell.angle_beta   90.00
_cell.angle_gamma   90.00
#
_symmetry.space_group_name_H-M   'P 1'
#
loop_
_entity.id
_entity.type
_entity.pdbx_description
1 polymer ?
#
loop_
_entity_poly.entity_id
_entity_poly.type
_entity_poly.pdbx_seq_one_letter_code
_entity_poly.pdbx_strand_id
1 'polypeptide(L)'
;WKAERAGIKTTLLTDEYAGQDGASQSLADSCVEGDACVTAGNANEVIVLPPMDKVIGEPEEANVIAGGWQGSLAADGTITVELQAILGSTSELGYTKLGAYTI
;
A
#
# COMPACT_ATOMS: atom_id res chain seq x y z
N TRP A 1 18.97 -5.33 -13.23
CA TRP A 1 20.09 -5.98 -13.97
C TRP A 1 21.01 -5.02 -14.76
N LYS A 2 20.51 -3.99 -15.47
CA LYS A 2 21.40 -3.13 -16.30
C LYS A 2 22.42 -2.33 -15.48
N ALA A 3 22.00 -1.77 -14.34
CA ALA A 3 22.87 -1.00 -13.45
C ALA A 3 23.91 -1.90 -12.77
N GLU A 4 23.48 -3.07 -12.33
CA GLU A 4 24.29 -4.06 -11.61
C GLU A 4 25.35 -4.66 -12.53
N ARG A 5 24.99 -4.96 -13.79
CA ARG A 5 25.97 -5.37 -14.81
C ARG A 5 26.98 -4.28 -15.18
N ALA A 6 26.66 -3.01 -14.91
CA ALA A 6 27.60 -1.90 -15.04
C ALA A 6 28.45 -1.67 -13.77
N GLY A 7 28.34 -2.54 -12.76
CA GLY A 7 29.10 -2.45 -11.50
C GLY A 7 28.49 -1.50 -10.46
N ILE A 8 27.26 -1.01 -10.67
CA ILE A 8 26.55 -0.14 -9.73
C ILE A 8 25.80 -1.01 -8.72
N LYS A 9 25.96 -0.71 -7.43
CA LYS A 9 25.18 -1.35 -6.37
C LYS A 9 23.75 -0.83 -6.37
N THR A 10 22.77 -1.73 -6.35
CA THR A 10 21.35 -1.36 -6.35
C THR A 10 20.64 -1.84 -5.09
N THR A 11 19.74 -1.00 -4.60
CA THR A 11 18.82 -1.34 -3.52
C THR A 11 17.41 -1.04 -4.01
N LEU A 12 16.54 -2.03 -3.88
CA LEU A 12 15.13 -1.89 -4.16
C LEU A 12 14.41 -1.44 -2.89
N LEU A 13 13.46 -0.55 -3.07
CA LEU A 13 12.60 -0.01 -2.01
C LEU A 13 11.17 -0.20 -2.50
N THR A 14 10.36 -0.90 -1.73
CA THR A 14 9.01 -1.33 -2.15
C THR A 14 8.08 -1.50 -0.93
N ASP A 15 6.81 -1.79 -1.15
CA ASP A 15 5.87 -2.35 -0.18
C ASP A 15 5.35 -3.74 -0.62
N GLU A 16 4.68 -4.45 0.27
CA GLU A 16 4.30 -5.86 0.06
C GLU A 16 2.81 -5.99 -0.29
N TYR A 17 2.53 -6.61 -1.44
CA TYR A 17 1.16 -6.97 -1.87
C TYR A 17 1.00 -8.49 -2.02
N ALA A 18 1.13 -9.22 -0.91
CA ALA A 18 1.03 -10.69 -0.89
C ALA A 18 -0.40 -11.22 -1.05
N GLY A 19 -1.42 -10.37 -0.86
CA GLY A 19 -2.80 -10.79 -0.62
C GLY A 19 -2.98 -11.41 0.77
N GLN A 20 -4.21 -11.44 1.27
CA GLN A 20 -4.51 -11.97 2.62
C GLN A 20 -4.13 -13.45 2.79
N ASP A 21 -4.14 -14.22 1.71
CA ASP A 21 -3.76 -15.63 1.68
C ASP A 21 -2.29 -15.86 1.29
N GLY A 22 -1.54 -14.79 1.02
CA GLY A 22 -0.16 -14.86 0.55
C GLY A 22 0.03 -15.40 -0.87
N ALA A 23 -1.04 -15.53 -1.66
CA ALA A 23 -0.99 -16.13 -2.99
C ALA A 23 -0.48 -15.16 -4.08
N SER A 24 -0.42 -13.87 -3.80
CA SER A 24 0.05 -12.85 -4.75
C SER A 24 1.57 -12.70 -4.73
N GLN A 25 2.14 -12.32 -5.87
CA GLN A 25 3.57 -12.02 -5.97
C GLN A 25 3.90 -10.72 -5.23
N SER A 26 4.20 -10.83 -3.94
CA SER A 26 4.28 -9.71 -3.00
C SER A 26 5.34 -8.66 -3.34
N LEU A 27 6.53 -9.09 -3.79
CA LEU A 27 7.68 -8.23 -4.08
C LEU A 27 7.93 -8.18 -5.59
N ALA A 28 6.93 -7.81 -6.38
CA ALA A 28 6.98 -7.86 -7.84
C ALA A 28 8.13 -7.03 -8.45
N ASP A 29 8.53 -5.96 -7.78
CA ASP A 29 9.64 -5.10 -8.23
C ASP A 29 11.03 -5.68 -7.92
N SER A 30 11.11 -6.71 -7.07
CA SER A 30 12.37 -7.38 -6.73
C SER A 30 12.94 -8.21 -7.88
N CYS A 31 14.28 -8.26 -7.97
CA CYS A 31 14.99 -9.10 -8.93
C CYS A 31 16.25 -9.70 -8.32
N VAL A 32 16.65 -10.87 -8.83
CA VAL A 32 17.83 -11.60 -8.34
C VAL A 32 19.13 -10.84 -8.55
N GLU A 33 19.16 -9.91 -9.52
CA GLU A 33 20.35 -9.10 -9.78
C GLU A 33 20.56 -7.98 -8.77
N GLY A 34 19.54 -7.56 -8.02
CA GLY A 34 19.66 -6.48 -7.04
C GLY A 34 20.46 -6.88 -5.81
N ASP A 35 21.20 -5.94 -5.20
CA ASP A 35 22.05 -6.24 -4.04
C ASP A 35 21.28 -6.28 -2.72
N ALA A 36 20.15 -5.55 -2.63
CA ALA A 36 19.29 -5.52 -1.44
C ALA A 36 17.84 -5.17 -1.81
N CYS A 37 16.89 -5.61 -0.98
CA CYS A 37 15.49 -5.24 -1.03
C CYS A 37 15.04 -4.75 0.36
N VAL A 38 14.40 -3.59 0.41
CA VAL A 38 13.85 -2.98 1.63
C VAL A 38 12.37 -2.79 1.41
N THR A 39 11.57 -3.31 2.35
CA THR A 39 10.10 -3.18 2.33
C THR A 39 9.65 -2.12 3.35
N ALA A 40 8.64 -1.33 2.97
CA ALA A 40 7.93 -0.41 3.85
C ALA A 40 6.77 -1.08 4.62
N GLY A 41 6.46 -2.34 4.31
CA GLY A 41 5.52 -3.18 5.06
C GLY A 41 4.40 -3.79 4.22
N ASN A 42 3.57 -4.60 4.90
CA ASN A 42 2.44 -5.31 4.32
C ASN A 42 1.24 -4.38 4.05
N ALA A 43 0.89 -4.20 2.79
CA ALA A 43 -0.26 -3.40 2.37
C ALA A 43 -1.60 -4.15 2.48
N ASN A 44 -1.58 -5.47 2.67
CA ASN A 44 -2.76 -6.32 2.78
C ASN A 44 -3.22 -6.58 4.22
N GLU A 45 -2.60 -5.97 5.23
CA GLU A 45 -3.05 -6.12 6.62
C GLU A 45 -4.50 -5.62 6.75
N VAL A 46 -5.39 -6.46 7.29
CA VAL A 46 -6.79 -6.11 7.46
C VAL A 46 -6.95 -5.23 8.68
N ILE A 47 -7.49 -4.03 8.48
CA ILE A 47 -7.76 -3.05 9.51
C ILE A 47 -9.26 -2.79 9.63
N VAL A 48 -9.66 -2.33 10.81
CA VAL A 48 -11.03 -1.89 11.09
C VAL A 48 -10.98 -0.42 11.51
N LEU A 49 -11.57 0.43 10.69
CA LEU A 49 -11.76 1.85 10.98
C LEU A 49 -13.10 2.04 11.70
N PRO A 50 -13.13 2.77 12.83
CA PRO A 50 -14.38 3.04 13.54
C PRO A 50 -15.30 3.95 12.70
N PRO A 51 -16.61 3.97 12.99
CA PRO A 51 -17.52 4.92 12.37
C PRO A 51 -17.08 6.36 12.65
N MET A 52 -17.12 7.19 11.62
CA MET A 52 -16.68 8.59 11.69
C MET A 52 -17.86 9.52 11.97
N ASP A 53 -17.66 10.52 12.85
CA ASP A 53 -18.68 11.55 13.13
C ASP A 53 -19.01 12.41 11.90
N LYS A 54 -18.06 12.51 10.95
CA LYS A 54 -18.20 13.27 9.71
C LYS A 54 -17.62 12.48 8.55
N VAL A 55 -18.44 12.26 7.53
CA VAL A 55 -18.06 11.65 6.26
C VAL A 55 -17.95 12.73 5.18
N ILE A 56 -16.91 12.66 4.35
CA ILE A 56 -16.72 13.53 3.19
C ILE A 56 -16.57 12.63 1.96
N GLY A 57 -17.43 12.82 0.98
CA GLY A 57 -17.50 11.95 -0.21
C GLY A 57 -18.51 10.81 -0.04
N GLU A 58 -18.35 9.76 -0.84
CA GLU A 58 -19.25 8.61 -0.92
C GLU A 58 -18.65 7.42 -0.15
N PRO A 59 -19.16 7.06 1.05
CA PRO A 59 -18.58 6.00 1.87
C PRO A 59 -18.72 4.61 1.25
N GLU A 60 -19.68 4.40 0.36
CA GLU A 60 -19.94 3.13 -0.33
C GLU A 60 -18.76 2.69 -1.20
N GLU A 61 -17.90 3.61 -1.63
CA GLU A 61 -16.67 3.33 -2.39
C GLU A 61 -15.70 2.43 -1.61
N ALA A 62 -15.79 2.38 -0.28
CA ALA A 62 -15.04 1.43 0.54
C ALA A 62 -15.29 -0.04 0.15
N ASN A 63 -16.43 -0.35 -0.49
CA ASN A 63 -16.76 -1.69 -0.94
C ASN A 63 -16.08 -2.11 -2.26
N VAL A 64 -15.49 -1.17 -3.00
CA VAL A 64 -14.96 -1.41 -4.35
C VAL A 64 -13.55 -0.88 -4.57
N ILE A 65 -13.05 -0.01 -3.68
CA ILE A 65 -11.68 0.48 -3.72
C ILE A 65 -10.67 -0.68 -3.58
N ALA A 66 -9.45 -0.49 -4.08
CA ALA A 66 -8.36 -1.43 -3.84
C ALA A 66 -8.16 -1.63 -2.32
N GLY A 67 -8.08 -2.89 -1.89
CA GLY A 67 -8.09 -3.30 -0.48
C GLY A 67 -9.48 -3.40 0.16
N GLY A 68 -10.54 -2.97 -0.52
CA GLY A 68 -11.92 -3.17 -0.12
C GLY A 68 -12.59 -4.32 -0.86
N TRP A 69 -13.75 -4.73 -0.35
CA TRP A 69 -14.61 -5.76 -0.94
C TRP A 69 -16.07 -5.49 -0.61
N GLN A 70 -16.98 -6.17 -1.30
CA GLN A 70 -18.41 -6.05 -1.00
C GLN A 70 -18.68 -6.41 0.48
N GLY A 71 -19.11 -5.43 1.27
CA GLY A 71 -19.32 -5.59 2.71
C GLY A 71 -18.21 -4.97 3.58
N SER A 72 -17.22 -4.32 2.98
CA SER A 72 -16.23 -3.51 3.71
C SER A 72 -16.88 -2.38 4.51
N LEU A 73 -17.93 -1.73 4.00
CA LEU A 73 -18.71 -0.77 4.78
C LEU A 73 -19.85 -1.49 5.52
N ALA A 74 -19.79 -1.49 6.85
CA ALA A 74 -20.84 -2.05 7.70
C ALA A 74 -22.02 -1.08 7.88
N ALA A 75 -23.18 -1.61 8.25
CA ALA A 75 -24.40 -0.82 8.46
C ALA A 75 -24.29 0.18 9.63
N ASP A 76 -23.38 -0.06 10.58
CA ASP A 76 -23.09 0.84 11.69
C ASP A 76 -22.04 1.93 11.34
N GLY A 77 -21.54 1.94 10.10
CA GLY A 77 -20.55 2.89 9.60
C GLY A 77 -19.09 2.46 9.81
N THR A 78 -18.84 1.31 10.45
CA THR A 78 -17.49 0.73 10.55
C THR A 78 -16.99 0.32 9.17
N ILE A 79 -15.69 0.51 8.89
CA ILE A 79 -15.07 0.09 7.63
C ILE A 79 -14.01 -0.98 7.90
N THR A 80 -14.14 -2.15 7.27
CA THR A 80 -13.12 -3.21 7.29
C THR A 80 -12.50 -3.35 5.90
N VAL A 81 -11.22 -3.06 5.80
CA VAL A 81 -10.46 -3.01 4.53
C VAL A 81 -9.02 -3.43 4.78
N GLU A 82 -8.27 -3.72 3.74
CA GLU A 82 -6.82 -3.81 3.79
C GLU A 82 -6.18 -2.41 3.93
N LEU A 83 -5.00 -2.35 4.54
CA LEU A 83 -4.24 -1.13 4.81
C LEU A 83 -3.99 -0.28 3.54
N GLN A 84 -3.90 -0.91 2.37
CA GLN A 84 -3.76 -0.23 1.06
C GLN A 84 -4.94 0.71 0.71
N ALA A 85 -6.12 0.53 1.32
CA ALA A 85 -7.23 1.46 1.15
C ALA A 85 -6.91 2.87 1.71
N ILE A 86 -5.92 2.96 2.61
CA ILE A 86 -5.33 4.22 3.06
C ILE A 86 -4.14 4.54 2.16
N LEU A 87 -4.34 5.38 1.14
CA LEU A 87 -3.29 5.73 0.19
C LEU A 87 -2.04 6.28 0.91
N GLY A 88 -0.90 5.63 0.65
CA GLY A 88 0.41 6.02 1.20
C GLY A 88 0.71 5.48 2.61
N SER A 89 -0.14 4.61 3.16
CA SER A 89 0.09 3.93 4.45
C SER A 89 1.39 3.12 4.49
N THR A 90 1.78 2.55 3.35
CA THR A 90 3.03 1.82 3.12
C THR A 90 3.98 2.56 2.18
N SER A 91 3.96 3.90 2.17
CA SER A 91 4.78 4.68 1.24
C SER A 91 6.28 4.41 1.40
N GLU A 92 6.86 3.86 0.34
CA GLU A 92 8.26 3.47 0.24
C GLU A 92 9.21 4.68 0.26
N LEU A 93 8.75 5.85 -0.18
CA LEU A 93 9.52 7.10 -0.13
C LEU A 93 9.65 7.67 1.28
N GLY A 94 8.91 7.10 2.25
CA GLY A 94 8.83 7.57 3.61
C GLY A 94 8.05 8.88 3.78
N TYR A 95 7.95 9.33 5.02
CA TYR A 95 7.32 10.61 5.35
C TYR A 95 8.33 11.75 5.20
N THR A 96 8.20 12.56 4.16
CA THR A 96 9.06 13.73 3.94
C THR A 96 8.23 15.01 3.91
N LYS A 97 8.83 16.14 4.33
CA LYS A 97 8.21 17.48 4.21
C LYS A 97 8.42 18.12 2.83
N LEU A 98 9.02 17.40 1.88
CA LEU A 98 9.23 17.90 0.51
C LEU A 98 7.91 17.79 -0.25
N GLY A 99 7.26 18.93 -0.46
CA GLY A 99 6.09 19.07 -1.32
C GLY A 99 6.42 19.91 -2.55
N ALA A 100 5.76 19.64 -3.67
CA ALA A 100 5.73 20.54 -4.81
C ALA A 100 4.67 21.62 -4.55
N TYR A 101 5.01 22.90 -4.80
CA TYR A 101 4.03 23.97 -4.89
C TYR A 101 4.05 24.53 -6.31
N THR A 102 2.87 24.78 -6.86
CA THR A 102 2.74 25.51 -8.12
C THR A 102 2.88 27.00 -7.81
N ILE A 103 3.79 27.67 -8.51
CA ILE A 103 3.86 29.14 -8.59
C ILE A 103 2.94 29.67 -9.68
#